data_AF-A0A820FTK9-F1
#
_entry.id   AF-A0A820FTK9-F1
#
_cell.length_a   1.000
_cell.length_b   1.000
_cell.length_c   1.000
_cell.angle_alpha   90.00
_cell.angle_beta   90.00
_cell.angle_gamma   90.00
#
_symmetry.space_group_name_H-M   'P 1'
#
loop_
_entity.id
_entity.type
_entity.pdbx_description
1 polymer ?
#
loop_
_entity_poly.entity_id
_entity_poly.type
_entity_poly.pdbx_seq_one_letter_code
_entity_poly.pdbx_strand_id
1 'polypeptide(L)'
;MPLNILLIFLLTPSLAINLLDLCQSGIRDDGSNYVHCARKSLSDIPDFSSHRLFNLAFDELILSDNAITHIHANAFHNLRIKRLIMSGNRLKSIDKNSFRELENYLEQLTLEFDSSIVDTIPEAIKTNLANIRSLTLTGLNLRILPTNTFEQMKKLEILSLKSCNLQTIEYNAFHSIEKQLRHLY
;
A
#
# COMPACT_ATOMS: atom_id res chain seq x y z
N MET A 1 56.81 -11.52 7.41
CA MET A 1 55.74 -12.52 7.24
C MET A 1 54.63 -12.19 8.22
N PRO A 2 53.36 -12.19 7.79
CA PRO A 2 52.33 -11.31 8.34
C PRO A 2 51.50 -11.92 9.48
N LEU A 3 51.01 -10.99 10.30
CA LEU A 3 49.86 -10.98 11.22
C LEU A 3 49.01 -12.25 11.37
N ASN A 4 49.01 -12.81 12.59
CA ASN A 4 47.90 -13.58 13.15
C ASN A 4 46.72 -12.65 13.43
N ILE A 5 45.68 -12.70 12.61
CA ILE A 5 44.35 -12.19 12.95
C ILE A 5 43.48 -13.39 13.31
N LEU A 6 43.16 -13.47 14.60
CA LEU A 6 42.19 -14.39 15.18
C LEU A 6 40.81 -14.05 14.57
N LEU A 7 40.32 -14.90 13.67
CA LEU A 7 38.96 -14.82 13.13
C LEU A 7 37.97 -15.17 14.25
N ILE A 8 37.37 -14.14 14.84
CA ILE A 8 36.20 -14.30 15.69
C ILE A 8 35.04 -14.64 14.76
N PHE A 9 34.67 -15.92 14.70
CA PHE A 9 33.37 -16.35 14.18
C PHE A 9 32.29 -15.89 15.16
N LEU A 10 31.85 -14.63 15.02
CA LEU A 10 30.57 -14.21 15.58
C LEU A 10 29.48 -14.87 14.74
N LEU A 11 28.76 -15.78 15.39
CA LEU A 11 27.50 -16.36 14.95
C LEU A 11 26.58 -15.23 14.44
N THR A 12 26.50 -15.05 13.11
CA THR A 12 25.46 -14.21 12.52
C THR A 12 24.13 -14.93 12.74
N PRO A 13 23.14 -14.30 13.39
CA PRO A 13 21.83 -14.92 13.54
C PRO A 13 21.24 -15.06 12.13
N SER A 14 20.89 -16.29 11.75
CA SER A 14 19.99 -16.69 10.66
C SER A 14 20.02 -15.83 9.38
N LEU A 15 20.46 -16.40 8.24
CA LEU A 15 20.12 -15.88 6.91
C LEU A 15 18.59 -15.94 6.70
N ALA A 16 17.83 -15.10 7.39
CA ALA A 16 16.53 -14.69 6.89
C ALA A 16 16.83 -13.86 5.64
N ILE A 17 16.48 -14.41 4.47
CA ILE A 17 16.52 -13.65 3.21
C ILE A 17 15.73 -12.38 3.47
N ASN A 18 16.38 -11.21 3.33
CA ASN A 18 15.66 -9.96 3.43
C ASN A 18 14.72 -9.91 2.23
N LEU A 19 13.40 -9.83 2.45
CA LEU A 19 12.41 -9.80 1.36
C LEU A 19 12.69 -8.64 0.37
N LEU A 20 13.36 -7.58 0.83
CA LEU A 20 13.85 -6.48 0.00
C LEU A 20 14.88 -6.90 -1.04
N ASP A 21 15.71 -7.92 -0.77
CA ASP A 21 16.75 -8.38 -1.70
C ASP A 21 16.13 -8.98 -2.98
N LEU A 22 14.84 -9.32 -2.95
CA LEU A 22 14.08 -9.81 -4.10
C LEU A 22 13.58 -8.68 -5.01
N CYS A 23 13.59 -7.44 -4.51
CA CYS A 23 13.06 -6.26 -5.18
C CYS A 23 14.12 -5.51 -5.97
N GLN A 24 13.70 -4.86 -7.04
CA GLN A 24 14.55 -3.96 -7.82
C GLN A 24 14.23 -2.51 -7.49
N SER A 25 15.23 -1.64 -7.48
CA SER A 25 15.03 -0.20 -7.39
C SER A 25 15.62 0.51 -8.60
N GLY A 26 15.08 1.67 -8.94
CA GLY A 26 15.53 2.43 -10.09
C GLY A 26 14.91 3.83 -10.17
N ILE A 27 15.24 4.52 -11.26
CA ILE A 27 14.72 5.84 -11.62
C ILE A 27 14.09 5.71 -13.00
N ARG A 28 12.87 6.23 -13.17
CA ARG A 28 12.13 6.29 -14.44
C ARG A 28 12.62 7.47 -15.29
N ASP A 29 12.22 7.49 -16.56
CA ASP A 29 12.58 8.56 -17.50
C ASP A 29 12.10 9.96 -17.06
N ASP A 30 11.02 10.03 -16.27
CA ASP A 30 10.49 11.27 -15.69
C ASP A 30 11.22 11.72 -14.41
N GLY A 31 12.30 11.02 -14.03
CA GLY A 31 13.07 11.29 -12.83
C GLY A 31 12.49 10.70 -11.54
N SER A 32 11.31 10.07 -11.59
CA SER A 32 10.71 9.46 -10.41
C SER A 32 11.39 8.15 -10.04
N ASN A 33 11.62 7.92 -8.75
CA ASN A 33 12.26 6.70 -8.27
C ASN A 33 11.23 5.66 -7.81
N TYR A 34 11.57 4.38 -7.95
CA TYR A 34 10.64 3.30 -7.65
C TYR A 34 11.33 2.10 -7.00
N VAL A 35 10.53 1.32 -6.29
CA VAL A 35 10.85 -0.03 -5.82
C VAL A 35 9.84 -1.01 -6.42
N HIS A 36 10.33 -2.02 -7.11
CA HIS A 36 9.54 -3.01 -7.83
C HIS A 36 9.76 -4.41 -7.25
N CYS A 37 8.72 -4.90 -6.56
CA CYS A 37 8.66 -6.18 -5.86
C CYS A 37 7.57 -7.11 -6.45
N ALA A 38 7.14 -6.91 -7.70
CA ALA A 38 6.05 -7.70 -8.26
C ALA A 38 6.49 -9.13 -8.59
N ARG A 39 5.57 -10.10 -8.44
CA ARG A 39 5.78 -11.52 -8.80
C ARG A 39 6.99 -12.14 -8.10
N LYS A 40 7.17 -11.82 -6.82
CA LYS A 40 8.25 -12.35 -5.97
C LYS A 40 7.75 -13.41 -4.99
N SER A 41 6.49 -13.84 -5.12
CA SER A 41 5.83 -14.79 -4.22
C SER A 41 5.87 -14.35 -2.76
N LEU A 42 5.86 -13.02 -2.52
CA LEU A 42 5.89 -12.48 -1.17
C LEU A 42 4.61 -12.86 -0.44
N SER A 43 4.73 -13.41 0.76
CA SER A 43 3.58 -13.67 1.65
C SER A 43 3.28 -12.49 2.57
N ASP A 44 4.21 -11.54 2.69
CA ASP A 44 4.10 -10.37 3.56
C ASP A 44 4.84 -9.17 2.94
N ILE A 45 4.56 -7.98 3.44
CA ILE A 45 5.23 -6.74 3.07
C ILE A 45 6.67 -6.77 3.62
N PRO A 46 7.70 -6.52 2.79
CA PRO A 46 9.08 -6.49 3.26
C PRO A 46 9.30 -5.46 4.38
N ASP A 47 10.21 -5.75 5.32
CA ASP A 47 10.56 -4.78 6.36
C ASP A 47 11.48 -3.67 5.81
N PHE A 48 10.90 -2.50 5.57
CA PHE A 48 11.60 -1.31 5.09
C PHE A 48 12.32 -0.52 6.19
N SER A 49 12.24 -0.94 7.45
CA SER A 49 12.86 -0.24 8.59
C SER A 49 14.37 -0.43 8.71
N SER A 50 14.95 -1.35 7.92
CA SER A 50 16.39 -1.61 7.95
C SER A 50 17.20 -0.34 7.61
N HIS A 51 18.31 -0.13 8.34
CA HIS A 51 19.05 1.15 8.39
C HIS A 51 19.63 1.61 7.04
N ARG A 52 19.60 0.76 6.00
CA ARG A 52 20.06 1.08 4.64
C ARG A 52 19.04 1.84 3.80
N LEU A 53 17.75 1.77 4.15
CA LEU A 53 16.67 2.44 3.43
C LEU A 53 16.02 3.57 4.24
N PHE A 54 16.48 3.76 5.48
CA PHE A 54 16.03 4.82 6.37
C PHE A 54 16.19 6.18 5.67
N ASN A 55 15.10 6.96 5.55
CA ASN A 55 15.00 8.24 4.84
C ASN A 55 15.07 8.22 3.30
N LEU A 56 15.01 7.07 2.63
CA LEU A 56 14.80 7.08 1.18
C LEU A 56 13.33 7.37 0.86
N ALA A 57 13.08 8.55 0.33
CA ALA A 57 11.81 8.86 -0.30
C ALA A 57 11.78 8.19 -1.68
N PHE A 58 10.82 7.31 -1.90
CA PHE A 58 10.55 6.73 -3.22
C PHE A 58 9.25 7.30 -3.75
N ASP A 59 9.11 7.55 -5.04
CA ASP A 59 7.83 7.98 -5.59
C ASP A 59 6.84 6.81 -5.66
N GLU A 60 7.31 5.57 -5.82
CA GLU A 60 6.46 4.42 -6.09
C GLU A 60 6.96 3.10 -5.48
N LEU A 61 6.06 2.35 -4.86
CA LEU A 61 6.25 0.97 -4.43
C LEU A 61 5.26 0.05 -5.13
N ILE A 62 5.77 -0.95 -5.85
CA ILE A 62 4.99 -1.94 -6.58
C ILE A 62 5.14 -3.30 -5.90
N LEU A 63 4.06 -3.79 -5.31
CA LEU A 63 3.96 -5.10 -4.65
C LEU A 63 2.97 -6.03 -5.37
N SER A 64 2.62 -5.73 -6.62
CA SER A 64 1.61 -6.46 -7.38
C SER A 64 1.93 -7.94 -7.61
N ASP A 65 0.89 -8.75 -7.83
CA ASP A 65 0.99 -10.17 -8.17
C ASP A 65 1.86 -10.97 -7.16
N ASN A 66 1.63 -10.75 -5.86
CA ASN A 66 2.23 -11.52 -4.76
C ASN A 66 1.13 -12.29 -3.99
N ALA A 67 1.48 -12.92 -2.88
CA ALA A 67 0.59 -13.67 -2.01
C ALA A 67 0.32 -12.93 -0.67
N ILE A 68 0.41 -11.60 -0.68
CA ILE A 68 0.20 -10.76 0.51
C ILE A 68 -1.29 -10.65 0.77
N THR A 69 -1.82 -11.44 1.69
CA THR A 69 -3.26 -11.47 1.97
C THR A 69 -3.67 -10.57 3.14
N HIS A 70 -2.71 -10.06 3.92
CA HIS A 70 -2.96 -9.25 5.10
C HIS A 70 -1.99 -8.06 5.10
N ILE A 71 -2.46 -6.89 5.48
CA ILE A 71 -1.58 -5.73 5.75
C ILE A 71 -1.59 -5.48 7.25
N HIS A 72 -0.46 -5.76 7.90
CA HIS A 72 -0.30 -5.62 9.35
C HIS A 72 -0.16 -4.16 9.79
N ALA A 73 -0.30 -3.91 11.08
CA ALA A 73 -0.06 -2.59 11.67
C ALA A 73 1.37 -2.13 11.36
N ASN A 74 1.55 -0.85 11.02
CA ASN A 74 2.85 -0.24 10.75
C ASN A 74 3.64 -0.92 9.59
N ALA A 75 2.98 -1.66 8.69
CA ALA A 75 3.65 -2.38 7.60
C ALA A 75 4.46 -1.47 6.65
N PHE A 76 4.12 -0.17 6.60
CA PHE A 76 4.83 0.83 5.80
C PHE A 76 5.53 1.90 6.66
N HIS A 77 5.81 1.59 7.93
CA HIS A 77 6.45 2.54 8.85
C HIS A 77 7.80 3.03 8.30
N ASN A 78 8.09 4.31 8.49
CA ASN A 78 9.26 5.02 7.94
C ASN A 78 9.35 5.10 6.41
N LEU A 79 8.38 4.56 5.65
CA LEU A 79 8.33 4.79 4.21
C LEU A 79 7.71 6.14 3.88
N ARG A 80 8.35 6.82 2.92
CA ARG A 80 7.85 8.06 2.33
C ARG A 80 7.59 7.80 0.86
N ILE A 81 6.43 7.22 0.56
CA ILE A 81 6.01 6.90 -0.82
C ILE A 81 4.76 7.66 -1.25
N LYS A 82 4.73 8.08 -2.51
CA LYS A 82 3.57 8.75 -3.11
C LYS A 82 2.59 7.77 -3.75
N ARG A 83 3.08 6.66 -4.30
CA ARG A 83 2.26 5.67 -5.01
C ARG A 83 2.50 4.27 -4.46
N LEU A 84 1.42 3.59 -4.09
CA LEU A 84 1.44 2.20 -3.65
C LEU A 84 0.50 1.36 -4.53
N ILE A 85 1.07 0.35 -5.18
CA ILE A 85 0.34 -0.54 -6.09
C ILE A 85 0.45 -1.98 -5.58
N MET A 86 -0.69 -2.58 -5.21
CA MET A 86 -0.76 -3.95 -4.67
C MET A 86 -1.83 -4.81 -5.36
N SER A 87 -2.09 -4.60 -6.66
CA SER A 87 -3.01 -5.42 -7.45
C SER A 87 -2.61 -6.89 -7.44
N GLY A 88 -3.56 -7.82 -7.60
CA GLY A 88 -3.27 -9.25 -7.68
C GLY A 88 -2.86 -9.93 -6.36
N ASN A 89 -3.05 -9.28 -5.20
CA ASN A 89 -2.72 -9.84 -3.88
C ASN A 89 -3.91 -10.47 -3.12
N ARG A 90 -5.15 -10.23 -3.56
CA ARG A 90 -6.39 -10.74 -2.94
C ARG A 90 -6.44 -10.53 -1.42
N LEU A 91 -6.35 -9.26 -1.02
CA LEU A 91 -6.32 -8.86 0.38
C LEU A 91 -7.59 -9.30 1.12
N LYS A 92 -7.40 -9.92 2.28
CA LYS A 92 -8.45 -10.40 3.19
C LYS A 92 -8.65 -9.46 4.37
N SER A 93 -7.62 -8.74 4.79
CA SER A 93 -7.74 -7.72 5.83
C SER A 93 -6.62 -6.68 5.77
N ILE A 94 -6.91 -5.52 6.36
CA ILE A 94 -5.98 -4.41 6.52
C ILE A 94 -6.14 -3.90 7.96
N ASP A 95 -5.06 -3.89 8.72
CA ASP A 95 -5.06 -3.33 10.07
C ASP A 95 -5.34 -1.81 10.02
N LYS A 96 -6.08 -1.29 10.99
CA LYS A 96 -6.43 0.15 11.07
C LYS A 96 -5.22 1.09 11.09
N ASN A 97 -4.07 0.62 11.56
CA ASN A 97 -2.82 1.36 11.68
C ASN A 97 -1.79 0.95 10.60
N SER A 98 -2.20 0.20 9.58
CA SER A 98 -1.32 -0.26 8.49
C SER A 98 -0.61 0.89 7.75
N PHE A 99 -1.35 1.97 7.46
CA PHE A 99 -0.83 3.13 6.73
C PHE A 99 -0.23 4.21 7.61
N ARG A 100 -0.16 4.02 8.94
CA ARG A 100 0.30 5.02 9.90
C ARG A 100 1.64 5.64 9.47
N GLU A 101 1.76 6.97 9.56
CA GLU A 101 2.84 7.82 9.06
C GLU A 101 2.93 7.93 7.52
N LEU A 102 2.64 6.86 6.79
CA LEU A 102 2.60 6.86 5.33
C LEU A 102 1.47 7.77 4.80
N GLU A 103 0.38 7.97 5.56
CA GLU A 103 -0.72 8.85 5.15
C GLU A 103 -0.30 10.29 4.81
N ASN A 104 0.82 10.75 5.36
CA ASN A 104 1.32 12.10 5.14
C ASN A 104 1.92 12.27 3.73
N TYR A 105 2.21 11.17 3.05
CA TYR A 105 2.92 11.14 1.77
C TYR A 105 2.12 10.48 0.65
N LEU A 106 1.23 9.54 0.98
CA LEU A 106 0.53 8.72 -0.01
C LEU A 106 -0.50 9.53 -0.81
N GLU A 107 -0.32 9.56 -2.12
CA GLU A 107 -1.17 10.26 -3.09
C GLU A 107 -1.95 9.30 -3.99
N GLN A 108 -1.44 8.09 -4.23
CA GLN A 108 -2.10 7.08 -5.06
C GLN A 108 -2.06 5.70 -4.40
N LEU A 109 -3.20 5.05 -4.34
CA LEU A 109 -3.36 3.74 -3.73
C LEU A 109 -4.19 2.83 -4.63
N THR A 110 -3.62 1.69 -4.99
CA THR A 110 -4.31 0.63 -5.74
C THR A 110 -4.27 -0.66 -4.95
N LEU A 111 -5.44 -1.17 -4.58
CA LEU A 111 -5.62 -2.39 -3.80
C LEU A 111 -6.62 -3.33 -4.47
N GLU A 112 -6.37 -4.63 -4.34
CA GLU A 112 -7.28 -5.69 -4.78
C GLU A 112 -7.59 -6.62 -3.61
N PHE A 113 -8.87 -6.79 -3.33
CA PHE A 113 -9.39 -7.57 -2.21
C PHE A 113 -9.94 -8.91 -2.66
N ASP A 114 -10.03 -9.83 -1.71
CA ASP A 114 -10.80 -11.05 -1.85
C ASP A 114 -12.28 -10.73 -1.61
N SER A 115 -13.07 -10.69 -2.69
CA SER A 115 -14.50 -10.34 -2.64
C SER A 115 -15.35 -11.35 -1.87
N SER A 116 -14.81 -12.54 -1.56
CA SER A 116 -15.51 -13.50 -0.71
C SER A 116 -15.38 -13.19 0.79
N ILE A 117 -14.42 -12.33 1.16
CA ILE A 117 -14.07 -12.02 2.54
C ILE A 117 -14.37 -10.57 2.90
N VAL A 118 -14.04 -9.61 2.01
CA VAL A 118 -14.11 -8.18 2.32
C VAL A 118 -15.32 -7.55 1.65
N ASP A 119 -16.27 -7.10 2.46
CA ASP A 119 -17.56 -6.55 2.04
C ASP A 119 -17.71 -5.04 2.30
N THR A 120 -16.68 -4.41 2.85
CA THR A 120 -16.67 -2.99 3.19
C THR A 120 -15.31 -2.36 2.84
N ILE A 121 -15.28 -1.04 2.70
CA ILE A 121 -14.01 -0.30 2.60
C ILE A 121 -13.36 -0.27 3.99
N PRO A 122 -12.15 -0.82 4.16
CA PRO A 122 -11.48 -0.88 5.46
C PRO A 122 -11.30 0.49 6.13
N GLU A 123 -11.40 0.53 7.47
CA GLU A 123 -11.22 1.77 8.26
C GLU A 123 -9.88 2.46 7.98
N ALA A 124 -8.81 1.67 7.81
CA ALA A 124 -7.48 2.18 7.47
C ALA A 124 -7.46 3.10 6.23
N ILE A 125 -8.37 2.85 5.28
CA ILE A 125 -8.51 3.65 4.06
C ILE A 125 -9.38 4.88 4.35
N LYS A 126 -10.50 4.72 5.06
CA LYS A 126 -11.47 5.79 5.34
C LYS A 126 -10.94 6.90 6.23
N THR A 127 -10.10 6.57 7.23
CA THR A 127 -9.69 7.54 8.25
C THR A 127 -8.34 8.17 8.00
N ASN A 128 -7.41 7.46 7.36
CA ASN A 128 -6.02 7.87 7.37
C ASN A 128 -5.61 8.63 6.10
N LEU A 129 -6.25 8.42 4.95
CA LEU A 129 -5.68 8.85 3.66
C LEU A 129 -6.05 10.28 3.21
N ALA A 130 -5.71 11.30 4.01
CA ALA A 130 -6.09 12.70 3.73
C ALA A 130 -5.44 13.32 2.48
N ASN A 131 -4.26 12.82 2.07
CA ASN A 131 -3.53 13.33 0.90
C ASN A 131 -3.83 12.58 -0.41
N ILE A 132 -4.69 11.56 -0.37
CA ILE A 132 -4.97 10.72 -1.52
C ILE A 132 -5.63 11.52 -2.65
N ARG A 133 -5.12 11.35 -3.87
CA ARG A 133 -5.64 11.92 -5.11
C ARG A 133 -6.23 10.86 -6.03
N SER A 134 -5.69 9.64 -6.00
CA SER A 134 -6.20 8.51 -6.78
C SER A 134 -6.38 7.29 -5.90
N LEU A 135 -7.61 6.78 -5.83
CA LEU A 135 -7.96 5.59 -5.08
C LEU A 135 -8.61 4.55 -6.00
N THR A 136 -7.97 3.40 -6.13
CA THR A 136 -8.50 2.26 -6.87
C THR A 136 -8.68 1.09 -5.91
N LEU A 137 -9.93 0.70 -5.68
CA LEU A 137 -10.29 -0.48 -4.90
C LEU A 137 -10.95 -1.48 -5.85
N THR A 138 -10.39 -2.69 -5.92
CA THR A 138 -10.92 -3.77 -6.75
C THR A 138 -11.37 -4.93 -5.88
N GLY A 139 -12.49 -5.57 -6.23
CA GLY A 139 -12.84 -6.88 -5.66
C GLY A 139 -13.35 -6.83 -4.23
N LEU A 140 -14.07 -5.78 -3.84
CA LEU A 140 -14.86 -5.78 -2.61
C LEU A 140 -16.24 -6.39 -2.90
N ASN A 141 -16.90 -7.01 -1.93
CA ASN A 141 -18.34 -7.29 -2.00
C ASN A 141 -19.13 -6.13 -1.36
N LEU A 142 -18.79 -4.90 -1.78
CA LEU A 142 -19.34 -3.65 -1.26
C LEU A 142 -20.75 -3.43 -1.80
N ARG A 143 -21.74 -4.09 -1.19
CA ARG A 143 -23.15 -3.99 -1.63
C ARG A 143 -23.73 -2.59 -1.47
N ILE A 144 -23.33 -1.90 -0.41
CA ILE A 144 -23.78 -0.54 -0.07
C ILE A 144 -22.55 0.35 0.00
N LEU A 145 -22.61 1.53 -0.63
CA LEU A 145 -21.67 2.62 -0.41
C LEU A 145 -22.30 3.64 0.54
N PRO A 146 -21.87 3.68 1.83
CA PRO A 146 -22.45 4.56 2.81
C PRO A 146 -22.14 6.04 2.58
N THR A 147 -22.99 6.89 3.16
CA THR A 147 -22.74 8.32 3.32
C THR A 147 -21.42 8.55 4.05
N ASN A 148 -20.69 9.63 3.69
CA ASN A 148 -19.42 10.02 4.33
C ASN A 148 -18.26 9.02 4.20
N THR A 149 -18.36 8.00 3.34
CA THR A 149 -17.27 7.02 3.12
C THR A 149 -15.92 7.68 2.78
N PHE A 150 -15.95 8.78 2.02
CA PHE A 150 -14.77 9.50 1.57
C PHE A 150 -14.57 10.83 2.31
N GLU A 151 -15.08 10.95 3.54
CA GLU A 151 -15.10 12.23 4.25
C GLU A 151 -13.70 12.81 4.48
N GLN A 152 -12.71 11.97 4.78
CA GLN A 152 -11.35 12.43 5.05
C GLN A 152 -10.52 12.69 3.78
N MET A 153 -10.97 12.23 2.61
CA MET A 153 -10.19 12.26 1.36
C MET A 153 -10.39 13.57 0.58
N LYS A 154 -10.02 14.69 1.19
CA LYS A 154 -10.31 16.05 0.66
C LYS A 154 -9.57 16.40 -0.65
N LYS A 155 -8.63 15.57 -1.08
CA LYS A 155 -7.85 15.77 -2.33
C LYS A 155 -8.17 14.74 -3.41
N LEU A 156 -9.17 13.87 -3.20
CA LEU A 156 -9.47 12.77 -4.10
C LEU A 156 -10.02 13.28 -5.45
N GLU A 157 -9.27 13.05 -6.52
CA GLU A 157 -9.60 13.46 -7.88
C GLU A 157 -10.05 12.27 -8.75
N ILE A 158 -9.56 11.06 -8.45
CA ILE A 158 -9.86 9.85 -9.20
C ILE A 158 -10.28 8.76 -8.23
N LEU A 159 -11.50 8.25 -8.40
CA LEU A 159 -12.02 7.12 -7.65
C LEU A 159 -12.39 5.99 -8.62
N SER A 160 -11.89 4.79 -8.37
CA SER A 160 -12.32 3.58 -9.06
C SER A 160 -12.74 2.50 -8.08
N LEU A 161 -13.98 2.02 -8.22
CA LEU A 161 -14.57 0.93 -7.43
C LEU A 161 -14.89 -0.26 -8.36
N LYS A 162 -13.84 -0.94 -8.82
CA LYS A 162 -13.95 -1.98 -9.83
C LYS A 162 -14.38 -3.32 -9.23
N SER A 163 -15.34 -3.98 -9.86
CA SER A 163 -15.83 -5.30 -9.43
C SER A 163 -16.26 -5.32 -7.95
N CYS A 164 -16.83 -4.20 -7.47
CA CYS A 164 -17.19 -4.02 -6.06
C CYS A 164 -18.61 -4.50 -5.69
N ASN A 165 -19.36 -5.08 -6.65
CA ASN A 165 -20.72 -5.59 -6.45
C ASN A 165 -21.71 -4.57 -5.82
N LEU A 166 -21.54 -3.28 -6.15
CA LEU A 166 -22.38 -2.20 -5.65
C LEU A 166 -23.82 -2.33 -6.12
N GLN A 167 -24.75 -2.32 -5.16
CA GLN A 167 -26.19 -2.37 -5.40
C GLN A 167 -26.86 -1.06 -4.99
N THR A 168 -26.40 -0.47 -3.88
CA THR A 168 -26.95 0.77 -3.33
C THR A 168 -25.84 1.77 -3.08
N ILE A 169 -26.06 3.01 -3.52
CA ILE A 169 -25.25 4.16 -3.14
C ILE A 169 -26.14 5.06 -2.30
N GLU A 170 -25.75 5.32 -1.06
CA GLU A 170 -26.53 6.20 -0.19
C GLU A 170 -26.49 7.65 -0.69
N TYR A 171 -27.54 8.41 -0.36
CA TYR A 171 -27.60 9.83 -0.62
C TYR A 171 -26.38 10.53 0.00
N ASN A 172 -25.72 11.43 -0.74
CA ASN A 172 -24.50 12.12 -0.31
C ASN A 172 -23.26 11.24 -0.07
N ALA A 173 -23.21 9.99 -0.55
CA ALA A 173 -22.00 9.15 -0.49
C ALA A 173 -20.72 9.84 -1.01
N PHE A 174 -20.87 10.74 -2.00
CA PHE A 174 -19.75 11.47 -2.61
C PHE A 174 -19.68 12.96 -2.24
N HIS A 175 -20.55 13.45 -1.35
CA HIS A 175 -20.68 14.90 -1.11
C HIS A 175 -19.37 15.55 -0.64
N SER A 176 -18.57 14.84 0.17
CA SER A 176 -17.27 15.33 0.65
C SER A 176 -16.20 15.46 -0.44
N ILE A 177 -16.40 14.84 -1.60
CA ILE A 177 -15.44 14.81 -2.71
C ILE A 177 -15.97 15.39 -4.02
N GLU A 178 -17.24 15.76 -4.07
CA GLU A 178 -17.95 16.18 -5.29
C GLU A 178 -17.28 17.33 -6.05
N LYS A 179 -16.60 18.25 -5.35
CA LYS A 179 -15.98 19.44 -5.95
C LYS A 179 -14.61 19.19 -6.59
N GLN A 180 -13.89 18.18 -6.11
CA GLN A 180 -12.55 17.84 -6.61
C GLN A 180 -12.53 16.61 -7.51
N LEU A 181 -13.55 15.75 -7.43
CA LEU A 181 -13.62 14.51 -8.20
C LEU A 181 -13.70 14.82 -9.71
N ARG A 182 -12.73 14.29 -10.46
CA ARG A 182 -12.61 14.46 -11.92
C ARG A 182 -13.05 13.21 -12.65
N HIS A 183 -12.76 12.05 -12.07
CA HIS A 183 -13.05 10.76 -12.68
C HIS A 183 -13.60 9.77 -11.65
N LEU A 184 -14.71 9.12 -12.02
CA LEU A 184 -15.35 8.05 -11.26
C LEU A 184 -15.54 6.84 -12.19
N TYR A 185 -14.99 5.70 -11.81
CA TYR A 185 -14.99 4.45 -12.59
C TYR A 185 -15.54 3.26 -11.80
#